data_AF-A0A1N7EJM7-F1
#
_entry.id   AF-A0A1N7EJM7-F1
#
_cell.length_a   1.000
_cell.length_b   1.000
_cell.length_c   1.000
_cell.angle_alpha   90.00
_cell.angle_beta   90.00
_cell.angle_gamma   90.00
#
_symmetry.space_group_name_H-M   'P 1'
#
loop_
_entity.id
_entity.type
_entity.pdbx_description
1 polymer ?
#
loop_
_entity_poly.entity_id
_entity_poly.type
_entity_poly.pdbx_seq_one_letter_code
_entity_poly.pdbx_strand_id
1 'polypeptide(L)' 'MNQTSSNYFTSVQQHLDSMGQSVTLTADERDIVDDFETQEFSADACAIHIMRNRR' A
#
# COMPACT_ATOMS: atom_id res chain seq x y z
N MET A 1 6.97 -11.81 -12.80
CA MET A 1 7.44 -11.69 -11.40
C MET A 1 6.69 -10.50 -10.84
N ASN A 2 5.75 -10.68 -9.91
CA ASN A 2 5.17 -9.58 -9.13
C ASN A 2 4.56 -10.17 -7.86
N GLN A 3 5.40 -10.84 -7.08
CA GLN A 3 5.15 -10.98 -5.66
C GLN A 3 5.74 -9.73 -5.05
N THR A 4 5.02 -8.60 -5.11
CA THR A 4 5.16 -7.53 -4.12
C THR A 4 5.32 -8.26 -2.80
N SER A 5 6.49 -8.17 -2.17
CA SER A 5 6.92 -9.13 -1.15
C SER A 5 5.76 -9.25 -0.18
N SER A 6 5.09 -10.42 -0.08
CA SER A 6 3.71 -10.47 0.44
C SER A 6 3.55 -9.77 1.80
N ASN A 7 4.63 -9.67 2.56
CA ASN A 7 4.74 -8.90 3.79
C ASN A 7 4.54 -7.38 3.60
N TYR A 8 5.20 -6.74 2.63
CA TYR A 8 5.05 -5.30 2.37
C TYR A 8 3.60 -4.95 2.02
N PHE A 9 3.03 -5.66 1.05
CA PHE A 9 1.64 -5.49 0.65
C PHE A 9 0.68 -5.73 1.82
N THR A 10 0.90 -6.79 2.59
CA THR A 10 0.10 -7.10 3.79
C THR A 10 0.22 -6.00 4.84
N SER A 11 1.42 -5.46 5.08
CA SER A 11 1.62 -4.34 6.00
C SER A 11 0.88 -3.09 5.53
N VAL A 12 0.93 -2.73 4.24
CA VAL A 12 0.15 -1.61 3.70
C VAL A 12 -1.35 -1.83 3.93
N GLN A 13 -1.86 -3.03 3.66
CA GLN A 13 -3.27 -3.37 3.92
C GLN A 13 -3.63 -3.27 5.40
N GLN A 14 -2.76 -3.72 6.31
CA GLN A 14 -2.96 -3.60 7.75
C GLN A 14 -2.98 -2.14 8.22
N HIS A 15 -2.10 -1.29 7.69
CA HIS A 15 -2.12 0.15 7.99
C HIS A 15 -3.42 0.79 7.50
N LEU A 16 -3.89 0.44 6.30
CA LEU A 16 -5.18 0.92 5.78
C LEU A 16 -6.37 0.46 6.63
N ASP A 17 -6.38 -0.81 7.05
CA ASP A 17 -7.39 -1.36 7.95
C ASP A 17 -7.43 -0.60 9.29
N SER A 18 -6.26 -0.37 9.89
CA SER A 18 -6.13 0.36 11.15
C SER A 18 -6.59 1.83 11.04
N MET A 19 -6.59 2.40 9.84
CA MET A 19 -7.11 3.74 9.55
C MET A 19 -8.61 3.74 9.17
N GLY A 20 -9.28 2.58 9.19
CA GLY A 20 -10.66 2.42 8.79
C GLY A 20 -10.90 2.55 7.29
N GLN A 21 -9.85 2.32 6.48
CA GLN A 21 -9.92 2.35 5.02
C GLN A 21 -10.12 0.95 4.45
N SER A 22 -10.65 0.87 3.22
CA SER A 22 -10.76 -0.42 2.52
C SER A 22 -9.38 -1.03 2.28
N VAL A 23 -9.17 -2.26 2.75
CA VAL A 23 -7.92 -3.02 2.50
C VAL A 23 -7.79 -3.47 1.05
N THR A 24 -8.89 -3.46 0.30
CA THR A 24 -8.88 -3.83 -1.12
C THR A 24 -8.25 -2.70 -1.91
N LEU A 25 -7.09 -2.98 -2.51
CA LEU A 25 -6.36 -2.07 -3.38
C LEU A 25 -6.76 -2.27 -4.84
N THR A 26 -7.03 -1.16 -5.52
CA THR A 26 -7.27 -1.08 -6.97
C THR A 26 -5.97 -1.33 -7.75
N ALA A 27 -6.07 -1.44 -9.08
CA ALA A 27 -4.88 -1.64 -9.93
C ALA A 27 -3.89 -0.46 -9.83
N ASP A 28 -4.40 0.77 -9.79
CA ASP A 28 -3.59 1.99 -9.63
C ASP A 28 -2.86 2.00 -8.27
N GLU A 29 -3.56 1.68 -7.19
CA GLU A 29 -2.95 1.65 -5.86
C GLU A 29 -1.92 0.54 -5.70
N ARG A 30 -2.09 -0.57 -6.42
CA ARG A 30 -1.08 -1.64 -6.46
C ARG A 30 0.19 -1.18 -7.17
N ASP A 31 0.08 -0.35 -8.20
CA ASP A 31 1.21 0.27 -8.87
C ASP A 31 1.97 1.21 -7.91
N ILE A 32 1.24 1.99 -7.10
CA ILE A 32 1.82 2.81 -6.03
C ILE A 32 2.55 1.96 -4.99
N VAL A 33 1.98 0.83 -4.57
CA VAL A 33 2.65 -0.08 -3.61
C VAL A 33 3.95 -0.64 -4.19
N ASP A 34 3.95 -1.01 -5.47
CA ASP A 34 5.13 -1.54 -6.17
C ASP A 34 6.23 -0.47 -6.32
N ASP A 35 5.85 0.76 -6.66
CA ASP A 35 6.74 1.91 -6.76
C ASP A 35 7.37 2.27 -5.41
N PHE A 36 6.57 2.28 -4.34
CA PHE A 36 7.04 2.55 -2.98
C PHE A 36 7.94 1.44 -2.43
N GLU A 37 7.61 0.17 -2.72
CA GLU A 37 8.46 -0.97 -2.37
C GLU A 37 9.81 -0.86 -3.09
N THR A 38 9.81 -0.54 -4.38
CA THR A 38 11.03 -0.38 -5.19
C THR A 38 11.91 0.76 -4.70
N GLN A 39 11.30 1.84 -4.19
CA GLN A 39 12.01 2.97 -3.59
C GLN A 39 12.40 2.74 -2.13
N GLU A 40 12.16 1.54 -1.58
CA GLU A 40 12.48 1.16 -0.20
C GLU A 40 11.78 2.05 0.86
N PHE A 41 10.64 2.66 0.51
CA PHE A 41 9.83 3.41 1.46
C PHE A 41 9.09 2.50 2.43
N SER A 42 8.79 2.99 3.63
CA SER A 42 8.00 2.26 4.62
C SER A 42 6.55 2.02 4.17
N ALA A 43 6.01 0.85 4.50
CA ALA A 43 4.61 0.49 4.22
C ALA A 43 3.60 1.48 4.82
N ASP A 44 3.92 2.08 5.97
CA ASP A 44 3.12 3.14 6.59
C ASP A 44 3.00 4.38 5.70
N ALA A 45 4.11 4.83 5.11
CA ALA A 45 4.13 5.99 4.21
C ALA A 45 3.32 5.72 2.93
N CYS A 46 3.40 4.50 2.40
CA CYS A 46 2.59 4.07 1.27
C CYS A 46 1.09 4.07 1.61
N ALA A 47 0.71 3.51 2.76
CA ALA A 47 -0.69 3.50 3.21
C ALA A 47 -1.25 4.91 3.43
N ILE A 48 -0.46 5.83 3.99
CA ILE A 48 -0.85 7.25 4.14
C ILE A 48 -1.02 7.90 2.77
N HIS A 49 -0.15 7.60 1.80
CA HIS A 49 -0.25 8.12 0.44
C HIS A 49 -1.56 7.66 -0.23
N ILE A 50 -1.85 6.36 -0.19
CA ILE A 50 -3.09 5.77 -0.74
C ILE A 50 -4.32 6.38 -0.06
N MET A 51 -4.33 6.50 1.27
CA MET A 51 -5.43 7.14 2.01
C MET A 51 -5.68 8.57 1.54
N ARG A 52 -4.61 9.35 1.32
CA ARG A 52 -4.73 10.73 0.83
C ARG A 52 -5.28 10.81 -0.58
N ASN A 53 -4.88 9.87 -1.46
CA ASN A 53 -5.34 9.83 -2.84
C ASN A 53 -6.83 9.43 -2.98
N ARG A 54 -7.39 8.76 -1.97
CA ARG A 54 -8.82 8.36 -1.92
C ARG A 54 -9.79 9.48 -1.52
N ARG A 55 -9.29 10.63 -1.05
CA ARG A 55 -10.10 11.78 -0.59
C ARG A 55 -10.26 12.81 -1.70
#